data_AF-A0A8N4QHL3-F1
#
_entry.id   AF-A0A8N4QHL3-F1
#
_cell.length_a   1.000
_cell.length_b   1.000
_cell.length_c   1.000
_cell.angle_alpha   90.00
_cell.angle_beta   90.00
_cell.angle_gamma   90.00
#
_symmetry.space_group_name_H-M   'P 1'
#
loop_
_entity.id
_entity.type
_entity.pdbx_description
1 polymer ?
#
loop_
_entity_poly.entity_id
_entity_poly.type
_entity_poly.pdbx_seq_one_letter_code
_entity_poly.pdbx_strand_id
1 'polypeptide(L)'
;MLKFSTVFCLALKETIMEYLKNTSLSGFHLLHNISGEKYQRIFWSFFLLTGIISATYVTWLNVENILENPIVTTLESNHHRIEKVPYAAVAVCSVNKFSRSAVNAFVEEMVNKSGSQFSQQQLLQKMKLFGGLFDTGSVDFEEAAAFQRDFLDKYNISIKETLQKA
;
A
#
# COMPACT_ATOMS: atom_id res chain seq x y z
N MET A 1 -23.30 -7.53 57.28
CA MET A 1 -22.88 -6.53 56.27
C MET A 1 -22.23 -5.29 56.89
N LEU A 2 -22.81 -4.63 57.91
CA LEU A 2 -22.22 -3.44 58.52
C LEU A 2 -20.77 -3.61 59.04
N LYS A 3 -20.46 -4.73 59.71
CA LYS A 3 -19.11 -5.02 60.24
C LYS A 3 -18.04 -5.16 59.15
N PHE A 4 -18.40 -5.71 57.99
CA PHE A 4 -17.45 -5.89 56.88
C PHE A 4 -17.12 -4.54 56.24
N SER A 5 -18.12 -3.66 56.08
CA SER A 5 -17.91 -2.30 55.57
C SER A 5 -17.03 -1.46 56.51
N THR A 6 -17.17 -1.59 57.84
CA THR A 6 -16.34 -0.83 58.79
C THR A 6 -14.90 -1.31 58.77
N VAL A 7 -14.67 -2.62 58.76
CA VAL A 7 -13.32 -3.20 58.69
C VAL A 7 -12.64 -2.84 57.37
N PHE A 8 -13.37 -2.90 56.26
CA PHE A 8 -12.87 -2.54 54.94
C PHE A 8 -12.51 -1.05 54.85
N CYS A 9 -13.36 -0.15 55.34
CA CYS A 9 -13.04 1.28 55.36
C CYS A 9 -11.81 1.59 56.22
N LEU A 10 -11.62 0.88 57.32
CA LEU A 10 -10.48 1.10 58.23
C LEU A 10 -9.17 0.63 57.56
N ALA A 11 -9.19 -0.55 56.95
CA ALA A 11 -8.07 -1.08 56.17
C ALA A 11 -7.74 -0.21 54.94
N LEU A 12 -8.76 0.30 54.24
CA LEU A 12 -8.55 1.25 53.13
C LEU A 12 -7.92 2.55 53.60
N LYS A 13 -8.38 3.10 54.73
CA LYS A 13 -7.84 4.34 55.27
C LYS A 13 -6.36 4.21 55.64
N GLU A 14 -5.98 3.09 56.26
CA GLU A 14 -4.57 2.80 56.58
C GLU A 14 -3.74 2.66 55.31
N THR A 15 -4.19 1.85 54.37
CA THR A 15 -3.49 1.65 53.08
C THR A 15 -3.31 2.96 52.31
N ILE A 16 -4.36 3.79 52.25
CA ILE A 16 -4.32 5.08 51.56
C ILE A 16 -3.36 6.03 52.28
N MET A 17 -3.37 6.10 53.62
CA MET A 17 -2.42 6.97 54.35
C MET A 17 -0.97 6.53 54.15
N GLU A 18 -0.70 5.23 54.21
CA GLU A 18 0.64 4.67 53.98
C GLU A 18 1.12 4.98 52.55
N TYR A 19 0.24 4.81 51.56
CA TYR A 19 0.53 5.10 50.16
C TYR A 19 0.77 6.60 49.93
N LEU A 20 -0.08 7.48 50.47
CA LEU A 20 0.05 8.93 50.35
C LEU A 20 1.35 9.46 50.99
N LYS A 21 1.85 8.76 52.01
CA LYS A 21 3.08 9.13 52.72
C LYS A 21 4.35 8.70 51.96
N ASN A 22 4.31 7.55 51.30
CA ASN A 22 5.49 6.94 50.67
C ASN A 22 5.53 7.09 49.14
N THR A 23 4.48 7.64 48.51
CA THR A 23 4.44 7.80 47.06
C THR A 23 5.36 8.91 46.55
N SER A 24 5.96 8.69 45.39
CA SER A 24 6.73 9.70 44.65
C SER A 24 5.85 10.62 43.80
N LEU A 25 4.53 10.40 43.78
CA LEU A 25 3.58 11.21 43.01
C LEU A 25 3.55 12.65 43.56
N SER A 26 3.87 13.60 42.69
CA SER A 26 3.90 15.02 43.01
C SER A 26 2.53 15.51 43.49
N GLY A 27 2.51 16.27 44.60
CA GLY A 27 1.29 16.88 45.15
C GLY A 27 0.51 16.04 46.16
N PHE A 28 0.72 14.72 46.26
CA PHE A 28 0.05 13.89 47.28
C PHE A 28 0.57 14.13 48.70
N HIS A 29 1.85 14.51 48.84
CA HIS A 29 2.42 14.92 50.12
C HIS A 29 1.77 16.22 50.66
N LEU A 30 1.30 17.12 49.76
CA LEU A 30 0.52 18.30 50.15
C LEU A 30 -0.81 17.88 50.81
N LEU A 31 -1.46 16.83 50.30
CA LEU A 31 -2.72 16.33 50.85
C LEU A 31 -2.56 15.78 52.28
N HIS A 32 -1.37 15.27 52.61
CA HIS A 32 -1.02 14.78 53.95
C HIS A 32 -0.63 15.92 54.91
N ASN A 33 0.16 16.91 54.45
CA ASN A 33 0.73 17.95 55.32
C ASN A 33 -0.23 19.12 55.66
N ILE A 34 -1.39 19.22 54.99
CA ILE A 34 -2.40 20.25 55.26
C ILE A 34 -3.26 19.83 56.48
N SER A 35 -2.81 20.25 57.67
CA SER A 35 -3.37 19.85 58.97
C SER A 35 -4.41 20.84 59.57
N GLY A 36 -5.01 21.73 58.77
CA GLY A 36 -5.81 22.84 59.32
C GLY A 36 -7.19 23.05 58.68
N GLU A 37 -7.25 23.20 57.35
CA GLU A 37 -8.45 23.67 56.68
C GLU A 37 -9.06 22.62 55.75
N LYS A 38 -10.28 22.17 56.10
CA LYS A 38 -11.02 21.16 55.33
C LYS A 38 -11.23 21.57 53.86
N TYR A 39 -11.44 22.88 53.61
CA TYR A 39 -11.63 23.43 52.26
C TYR A 39 -10.38 23.29 51.38
N GLN A 40 -9.21 23.58 51.93
CA GLN A 40 -7.95 23.48 51.21
C GLN A 40 -7.68 22.03 50.79
N ARG A 41 -7.97 21.06 51.66
CA ARG A 41 -7.83 19.63 51.35
C ARG A 41 -8.78 19.17 50.23
N ILE A 42 -10.01 19.66 50.21
CA ILE A 42 -10.99 19.35 49.14
C ILE A 42 -10.51 19.94 47.82
N PHE A 43 -10.03 21.19 47.82
CA PHE A 43 -9.49 21.84 46.63
C PHE A 43 -8.31 21.06 46.02
N TRP A 44 -7.31 20.70 46.83
CA TRP A 44 -6.16 19.93 46.36
C TRP A 44 -6.53 18.52 45.91
N SER A 45 -7.51 17.89 46.58
CA SER A 45 -8.04 16.60 46.15
C SER A 45 -8.70 16.68 44.78
N PHE A 46 -9.50 17.74 44.53
CA PHE A 46 -10.14 17.95 43.24
C PHE A 46 -9.10 18.24 42.16
N PHE A 47 -8.12 19.09 42.46
CA PHE A 47 -7.03 19.41 41.54
C PHE A 47 -6.22 18.16 41.12
N LEU A 48 -5.86 17.31 42.08
CA LEU A 48 -5.17 16.04 41.79
C LEU A 48 -6.04 15.09 40.95
N LEU A 49 -7.33 14.99 41.26
CA LEU A 49 -8.26 14.17 40.50
C LEU A 49 -8.39 14.66 39.05
N THR A 50 -8.57 15.97 38.84
CA THR A 50 -8.61 16.57 37.51
C THR A 50 -7.30 16.34 36.76
N GLY A 51 -6.16 16.45 37.45
CA GLY A 51 -4.84 16.14 36.90
C GLY A 51 -4.76 14.70 36.36
N ILE A 52 -5.16 13.72 37.16
CA ILE A 52 -5.17 12.30 36.77
C ILE A 52 -6.10 12.05 35.57
N ILE A 53 -7.31 12.62 35.60
CA ILE A 53 -8.28 12.48 34.50
C ILE A 53 -7.70 13.09 33.22
N SER A 54 -7.13 14.30 33.30
CA SER A 54 -6.55 14.98 32.14
C SER A 54 -5.36 14.21 31.56
N ALA A 55 -4.45 13.69 32.41
CA ALA A 55 -3.32 12.91 31.98
C ALA A 55 -3.75 11.60 31.30
N THR A 56 -4.77 10.93 31.84
CA THR A 56 -5.35 9.72 31.25
C THR A 56 -5.98 10.03 29.89
N TYR A 57 -6.76 11.11 29.79
CA TYR A 57 -7.40 11.54 28.55
C TYR A 57 -6.38 11.89 27.46
N VAL A 58 -5.35 12.68 27.79
CA VAL A 58 -4.29 13.03 26.84
C VAL A 58 -3.53 11.78 26.40
N THR A 59 -3.20 10.87 27.31
CA THR A 59 -2.51 9.62 26.97
C THR A 59 -3.35 8.78 26.01
N TRP A 60 -4.66 8.67 26.27
CA TRP A 60 -5.59 7.95 25.39
C TRP A 60 -5.59 8.53 23.97
N LEU A 61 -5.74 9.85 23.83
CA LEU A 61 -5.71 10.53 22.53
C LEU A 61 -4.39 10.32 21.79
N ASN A 62 -3.25 10.34 22.49
CA ASN A 62 -1.95 10.11 21.88
C ASN A 62 -1.80 8.67 21.38
N VAL A 63 -2.25 7.70 22.19
CA VAL A 63 -2.22 6.28 21.78
C VAL A 63 -3.09 6.06 20.55
N GLU A 64 -4.30 6.60 20.53
CA GLU A 64 -5.21 6.53 19.38
C GLU A 64 -4.58 7.15 18.13
N ASN A 65 -3.98 8.35 18.26
CA ASN A 65 -3.31 9.03 17.15
C ASN A 65 -2.15 8.21 16.57
N ILE A 66 -1.34 7.58 17.43
CA ILE A 66 -0.22 6.72 17.01
C ILE A 66 -0.72 5.45 16.32
N LEU A 67 -1.84 4.88 16.77
CA LEU A 67 -2.42 3.68 16.16
C LEU A 67 -3.07 3.98 14.81
N GLU A 68 -3.71 5.14 14.65
CA GLU A 68 -4.32 5.56 13.39
C GLU A 68 -3.30 6.03 12.36
N ASN A 69 -2.27 6.77 12.79
CA ASN A 69 -1.26 7.37 11.92
C ASN A 69 0.16 6.94 12.33
N PRO A 70 0.52 5.66 12.19
CA PRO A 70 1.80 5.14 12.66
C PRO A 70 3.01 5.65 11.84
N ILE A 71 2.78 6.21 10.66
CA ILE A 71 3.85 6.62 9.74
C ILE A 71 3.65 8.07 9.34
N VAL A 72 4.61 8.92 9.74
CA VAL A 72 4.72 10.29 9.26
C VAL A 72 5.71 10.30 8.10
N THR A 73 5.23 10.54 6.89
CA THR A 73 6.09 10.73 5.72
C THR A 73 6.44 12.21 5.57
N THR A 74 7.73 12.53 5.73
CA THR A 74 8.23 13.87 5.44
C THR A 74 8.89 13.87 4.06
N LEU A 75 8.48 14.80 3.21
CA LEU A 75 9.11 15.01 1.91
C LEU A 75 10.19 16.08 2.08
N GLU A 76 11.45 15.65 2.13
CA GLU A 76 12.57 16.57 2.07
C GLU A 76 13.07 16.68 0.63
N SER A 77 13.06 17.88 0.07
CA SER A 77 13.67 18.16 -1.23
C SER A 77 15.18 18.13 -1.08
N ASN A 78 15.77 16.94 -1.15
CA ASN A 78 17.21 16.79 -1.22
C ASN A 78 17.71 17.40 -2.54
N HIS A 79 18.29 18.60 -2.46
CA HIS A 79 18.95 19.24 -3.59
C HIS A 79 20.30 18.56 -3.82
N HIS A 80 20.27 17.31 -4.27
CA HIS A 80 21.49 16.62 -4.71
C HIS A 80 22.01 17.33 -5.97
N ARG A 81 23.30 17.64 -6.00
CA ARG A 81 23.96 18.10 -7.23
C ARG A 81 23.77 17.03 -8.31
N ILE A 82 23.41 17.46 -9.53
CA ILE A 82 23.07 16.60 -10.67
C ILE A 82 24.14 15.51 -10.91
N GLU A 83 25.41 15.84 -10.67
CA GLU A 83 26.56 14.95 -10.79
C GLU A 83 26.51 13.70 -9.89
N LYS A 84 25.71 13.71 -8.82
CA LYS A 84 25.61 12.60 -7.84
C LYS A 84 24.35 11.74 -8.01
N VAL A 85 23.48 12.08 -8.96
CA VAL A 85 22.24 11.32 -9.19
C VAL A 85 22.54 10.20 -10.20
N PRO A 86 22.27 8.92 -9.86
CA PRO A 86 22.46 7.84 -10.82
C PRO A 86 21.55 8.06 -12.03
N TYR A 87 22.12 7.91 -13.23
CA TYR A 87 21.33 8.02 -14.45
C TYR A 87 20.32 6.87 -14.52
N ALA A 88 19.06 7.21 -14.82
CA ALA A 88 18.00 6.23 -14.92
C ALA A 88 18.26 5.27 -16.09
N ALA A 89 17.89 3.99 -15.92
CA ALA A 89 17.88 3.07 -17.04
C ALA A 89 16.82 3.53 -18.06
N VAL A 90 17.26 3.92 -19.26
CA VAL A 90 16.37 4.30 -20.36
C VAL A 90 16.28 3.12 -21.32
N ALA A 91 15.09 2.54 -21.44
CA ALA A 91 14.78 1.56 -22.48
C ALA A 91 14.13 2.28 -23.67
N VAL A 92 14.82 2.31 -24.81
CA VAL A 92 14.30 2.87 -26.06
C VAL A 92 13.75 1.72 -26.90
N CYS A 93 12.43 1.73 -27.12
CA CYS A 93 11.76 0.78 -28.00
C CYS A 93 11.32 1.49 -29.28
N SER A 94 11.45 0.81 -30.43
CA SER A 94 10.83 1.27 -31.67
C SER A 94 9.30 1.30 -31.51
N VAL A 95 8.67 2.32 -32.11
CA VAL A 95 7.19 2.37 -32.24
C VAL A 95 6.70 1.19 -33.07
N ASN A 96 7.50 0.79 -34.06
CA ASN A 96 7.18 -0.35 -34.90
C ASN A 96 7.52 -1.67 -34.19
N LYS A 97 6.49 -2.49 -33.96
CA LYS A 97 6.61 -3.79 -33.29
C LYS A 97 7.12 -4.91 -34.19
N PHE A 98 6.98 -4.76 -35.51
CA PHE A 98 7.38 -5.78 -36.49
C PHE A 98 8.27 -5.21 -37.58
N SER A 99 9.45 -5.80 -37.80
CA SER A 99 10.26 -5.42 -38.96
C SER A 99 9.56 -5.77 -40.26
N ARG A 100 9.56 -4.84 -41.22
CA ARG A 100 8.99 -5.07 -42.56
C ARG A 100 9.67 -6.24 -43.28
N SER A 101 10.98 -6.41 -43.10
CA SER A 101 11.71 -7.53 -43.69
C SER A 101 11.30 -8.86 -43.08
N ALA A 102 11.14 -8.93 -41.76
CA ALA A 102 10.70 -10.13 -41.05
C ALA A 102 9.29 -10.54 -41.46
N VAL A 103 8.37 -9.58 -41.57
CA VAL A 103 6.99 -9.84 -42.04
C VAL A 103 6.99 -10.34 -43.48
N ASN A 104 7.79 -9.74 -44.37
CA ASN A 104 7.87 -10.19 -45.77
C ASN A 104 8.43 -11.62 -45.88
N ALA A 105 9.49 -11.93 -45.13
CA ALA A 105 10.09 -13.27 -45.12
C ALA A 105 9.11 -14.32 -44.57
N PHE A 106 8.38 -13.97 -43.50
CA PHE A 106 7.35 -14.83 -42.93
C PHE A 106 6.22 -15.09 -43.92
N VAL A 107 5.74 -14.06 -44.61
CA VAL A 107 4.71 -14.21 -45.65
C VAL A 107 5.19 -15.10 -46.79
N GLU A 108 6.43 -14.93 -47.26
CA GLU A 108 7.00 -15.76 -48.31
C GLU A 108 7.07 -17.25 -47.91
N GLU A 109 7.53 -17.53 -46.69
CA GLU A 109 7.53 -18.89 -46.13
C GLU A 109 6.12 -19.49 -46.08
N MET A 110 5.13 -18.69 -45.69
CA MET A 110 3.75 -19.14 -45.58
C MET A 110 3.03 -19.31 -46.92
N VAL A 111 3.34 -18.49 -47.93
CA VAL A 111 2.84 -18.70 -49.30
C VAL A 111 3.35 -20.03 -49.85
N ASN A 112 4.62 -20.36 -49.61
CA ASN A 112 5.21 -21.64 -50.01
C ASN A 112 4.55 -22.83 -49.30
N LYS A 113 4.26 -22.71 -47.99
CA LYS A 113 3.59 -23.77 -47.21
C LYS A 113 2.10 -23.95 -47.53
N SER A 114 1.39 -22.86 -47.83
CA SER A 114 -0.06 -22.88 -48.04
C SER A 114 -0.49 -23.28 -49.45
N GLY A 115 0.46 -23.52 -50.36
CA GLY A 115 0.18 -24.09 -51.68
C GLY A 115 -0.86 -23.29 -52.46
N SER A 116 -0.72 -21.95 -52.47
CA SER A 116 -1.57 -20.98 -53.18
C SER A 116 -2.99 -20.70 -52.61
N GLN A 117 -3.27 -21.03 -51.34
CA GLN A 117 -4.51 -20.60 -50.66
C GLN A 117 -4.64 -19.06 -50.60
N PHE A 118 -3.53 -18.33 -50.44
CA PHE A 118 -3.48 -16.87 -50.44
C PHE A 118 -2.36 -16.36 -51.34
N SER A 119 -2.60 -15.23 -52.01
CA SER A 119 -1.51 -14.46 -52.63
C SER A 119 -0.68 -13.74 -51.56
N GLN A 120 0.58 -13.41 -51.90
CA GLN A 120 1.49 -12.69 -51.01
C GLN A 120 0.88 -11.38 -50.47
N GLN A 121 0.15 -10.64 -51.29
CA GLN A 121 -0.49 -9.39 -50.90
C GLN A 121 -1.69 -9.61 -49.96
N GLN A 122 -2.50 -10.63 -50.21
CA GLN A 122 -3.63 -10.99 -49.33
C GLN A 122 -3.13 -11.41 -47.95
N LEU A 123 -2.06 -12.20 -47.91
CA LEU A 123 -1.48 -12.66 -46.65
C LEU A 123 -0.83 -11.50 -45.88
N LEU A 124 -0.14 -10.57 -46.57
CA LEU A 124 0.37 -9.33 -45.98
C LEU A 124 -0.74 -8.46 -45.37
N GLN A 125 -1.93 -8.41 -45.97
CA GLN A 125 -3.06 -7.68 -45.39
C GLN A 125 -3.57 -8.37 -44.12
N LYS A 126 -3.64 -9.70 -44.11
CA LYS A 126 -3.99 -10.49 -42.91
C LYS A 126 -2.96 -10.35 -41.78
N MET A 127 -1.70 -10.03 -42.09
CA MET A 127 -0.69 -9.73 -41.06
C MET A 127 -1.05 -8.52 -40.18
N LYS A 128 -1.96 -7.63 -40.61
CA LYS A 128 -2.45 -6.53 -39.76
C LYS A 128 -3.26 -7.02 -38.55
N LEU A 129 -3.87 -8.21 -38.65
CA LEU A 129 -4.64 -8.81 -37.55
C LEU A 129 -3.77 -9.11 -36.32
N PHE A 130 -2.45 -9.27 -36.50
CA PHE A 130 -1.50 -9.40 -35.39
C PHE A 130 -1.36 -8.11 -34.56
N GLY A 131 -1.86 -6.96 -35.03
CA GLY A 131 -1.99 -5.75 -34.22
C GLY A 131 -2.83 -5.99 -32.95
N GLY A 132 -3.81 -6.88 -33.03
CA GLY A 132 -4.65 -7.31 -31.91
C GLY A 132 -3.88 -7.92 -30.73
N LEU A 133 -2.64 -8.39 -30.95
CA LEU A 133 -1.79 -8.92 -29.89
C LEU A 133 -1.23 -7.84 -28.97
N PHE A 134 -1.11 -6.61 -29.46
CA PHE A 134 -0.60 -5.48 -28.69
C PHE A 134 -1.72 -4.57 -28.21
N ASP A 135 -2.78 -4.45 -29.01
CA ASP A 135 -3.97 -3.67 -28.69
C ASP A 135 -5.21 -4.42 -29.17
N THR A 136 -5.95 -5.01 -28.23
CA THR A 136 -7.12 -5.85 -28.53
C THR A 136 -8.26 -5.07 -29.18
N GLY A 137 -8.29 -3.74 -29.07
CA GLY A 137 -9.29 -2.88 -29.71
C GLY A 137 -8.93 -2.49 -31.15
N SER A 138 -7.74 -2.84 -31.64
CA SER A 138 -7.23 -2.39 -32.94
C SER A 138 -7.68 -3.22 -34.14
N VAL A 139 -8.30 -4.39 -33.90
CA VAL A 139 -8.68 -5.36 -34.94
C VAL A 139 -10.05 -5.97 -34.65
N ASP A 140 -10.70 -6.46 -35.70
CA ASP A 140 -11.94 -7.23 -35.57
C ASP A 140 -11.63 -8.61 -34.98
N PHE A 141 -12.26 -8.93 -33.85
CA PHE A 141 -12.04 -10.18 -33.13
C PHE A 141 -12.51 -11.41 -33.93
N GLU A 142 -13.63 -11.29 -34.64
CA GLU A 142 -14.18 -12.39 -35.44
C GLU A 142 -13.26 -12.69 -36.62
N GLU A 143 -12.75 -11.65 -37.29
CA GLU A 143 -11.80 -11.81 -38.39
C GLU A 143 -10.46 -12.42 -37.91
N ALA A 144 -9.95 -11.96 -36.76
CA ALA A 144 -8.73 -12.51 -36.16
C ALA A 144 -8.92 -13.97 -35.73
N ALA A 145 -10.05 -14.33 -35.13
CA ALA A 145 -10.37 -15.69 -34.71
C ALA A 145 -10.55 -16.64 -35.91
N ALA A 146 -11.20 -16.18 -36.98
CA ALA A 146 -11.32 -16.94 -38.22
C ALA A 146 -9.93 -17.19 -38.84
N PHE A 147 -9.06 -16.19 -38.87
CA PHE A 147 -7.69 -16.35 -39.38
C PHE A 147 -6.86 -17.33 -38.54
N GLN A 148 -6.99 -17.30 -37.21
CA GLN A 148 -6.33 -18.27 -36.34
C GLN A 148 -6.76 -19.69 -36.67
N ARG A 149 -8.08 -19.96 -36.66
CA ARG A 149 -8.64 -21.30 -36.85
C ARG A 149 -8.41 -21.85 -38.26
N ASP A 150 -8.68 -21.04 -39.27
CA ASP A 150 -8.78 -21.51 -40.66
C ASP A 150 -7.40 -21.56 -41.34
N PHE A 151 -6.39 -20.92 -40.74
CA PHE A 151 -5.05 -20.82 -41.31
C PHE A 151 -3.94 -21.18 -40.31
N LEU A 152 -3.78 -20.42 -39.22
CA LEU A 152 -2.63 -20.62 -38.32
C LEU A 152 -2.63 -22.01 -37.66
N ASP A 153 -3.78 -22.45 -37.15
CA ASP A 153 -3.94 -23.77 -36.53
C ASP A 153 -3.80 -24.91 -37.55
N LYS A 154 -4.37 -24.73 -38.75
CA LYS A 154 -4.34 -25.71 -39.85
C LYS A 154 -2.92 -26.05 -40.30
N TYR A 155 -2.03 -25.05 -40.32
CA TYR A 155 -0.63 -25.21 -40.72
C TYR A 155 0.34 -25.33 -39.53
N ASN A 156 -0.19 -25.54 -38.32
CA ASN A 156 0.57 -25.69 -37.07
C ASN A 156 1.56 -24.53 -36.81
N ILE A 157 1.11 -23.29 -37.02
CA ILE A 157 1.91 -22.08 -36.84
C ILE A 157 1.66 -21.51 -35.44
N SER A 158 2.67 -21.61 -34.57
CA SER A 158 2.62 -20.99 -33.24
C SER A 158 3.01 -19.52 -33.31
N ILE A 159 2.10 -18.63 -32.88
CA ILE A 159 2.37 -17.19 -32.76
C ILE A 159 3.54 -16.95 -31.80
N LYS A 160 3.63 -17.70 -30.70
CA LYS A 160 4.70 -17.53 -29.69
C LYS A 160 6.09 -17.81 -30.26
N GLU A 161 6.23 -18.88 -31.03
CA GLU A 161 7.50 -19.26 -31.65
C GLU A 161 7.89 -18.30 -32.78
N THR A 162 6.90 -17.75 -33.49
CA THR A 162 7.11 -16.77 -34.56
C THR A 162 7.54 -15.41 -34.01
N LEU A 163 6.97 -14.98 -32.88
CA LEU A 163 7.34 -13.73 -32.20
C LEU A 163 8.71 -13.78 -31.53
N GLN A 164 9.21 -14.97 -31.16
CA GLN A 164 10.55 -15.12 -30.57
C GLN A 164 11.69 -15.06 -31.61
N LYS A 165 11.38 -15.21 -32.90
CA LYS A 165 12.35 -15.12 -34.01
C LYS A 165 12.43 -13.73 -34.65
N ALA A 166 11.49 -12.84 -34.34
CA ALA A 166 11.39 -11.48 -34.86
C ALA A 166 12.15 -10.47 -33.97
#